data_AF-A0A5Q0HEP3-F1
#
_entry.id   AF-A0A5Q0HEP3-F1
#
_cell.length_a   1.000
_cell.length_b   1.000
_cell.length_c   1.000
_cell.angle_alpha   90.00
_cell.angle_beta   90.00
_cell.angle_gamma   90.00
#
_symmetry.space_group_name_H-M   'P 1'
#
loop_
_entity.id
_entity.type
_entity.pdbx_description
1 polymer ?
#
loop_
_entity_poly.entity_id
_entity_poly.type
_entity_poly.pdbx_seq_one_letter_code
_entity_poly.pdbx_strand_id
1 'polypeptide(L)'
;MHPRAAAHPRAVPQRGRVPRGQADEPARLGQPAAAAGRPAGGRVGEGVHRAAVPPLRQGRDRGVRGDVPQGRRAPQGADRGRPRRRQRGARRAGQRVTQAFGGPVVERVRWPATTALDWAAGVFRALGADEETASAVALALVAADLAGHASHGVRLVATYAHQVSVGELVASARPRVIGRDGGHTSLSGGFGLGAGTMRHAVACAAEDARRHGFATVGLSDLGHVGRLGLYVSQLSAQGLIGILTCGSAFVPSERVVAPLGGVERVFDTNPWAFGFPAEGGDVVIDMSTSARSYNAVAALAASGGRLPEGVGQDRHGRPCPDPAEVLRSGSLLPAGGAVGYGLALATACLAALGDGPRAGGVAGGFLVAIDVARRRPVEPYRRHVGEVADALRASAPRSPDLPVRVPGGRGALVRSPAEVSGLIPVDEYVVEQLEETCQRLGLPPVPEPC
;
A
#
# COMPACT_ATOMS: atom_id res chain seq x y z
N MET A 1 -23.50 9.52 -75.09
CA MET A 1 -24.35 8.43 -75.63
C MET A 1 -25.19 7.83 -74.51
N HIS A 2 -26.24 7.11 -74.91
CA HIS A 2 -27.36 6.55 -74.15
C HIS A 2 -26.97 5.30 -73.28
N PRO A 3 -27.86 4.64 -72.49
CA PRO A 3 -28.09 4.95 -71.06
C PRO A 3 -28.37 3.68 -70.16
N ARG A 4 -29.00 3.86 -68.97
CA ARG A 4 -29.88 2.89 -68.25
C ARG A 4 -29.23 1.60 -67.66
N ALA A 5 -29.77 0.88 -66.67
CA ALA A 5 -30.91 1.09 -65.75
C ALA A 5 -30.81 0.23 -64.45
N ALA A 6 -31.43 0.75 -63.37
CA ALA A 6 -32.38 0.13 -62.41
C ALA A 6 -32.15 -1.20 -61.64
N ALA A 7 -32.57 -1.14 -60.37
CA ALA A 7 -32.73 -2.17 -59.32
C ALA A 7 -33.46 -3.48 -59.72
N HIS A 8 -33.30 -4.64 -59.06
CA HIS A 8 -33.66 -4.95 -57.64
C HIS A 8 -33.15 -6.37 -57.19
N PRO A 9 -33.25 -6.76 -55.89
CA PRO A 9 -32.76 -8.04 -55.34
C PRO A 9 -33.85 -9.13 -55.11
N ARG A 10 -33.47 -10.41 -54.87
CA ARG A 10 -34.29 -11.41 -54.11
C ARG A 10 -33.63 -12.80 -53.82
N ALA A 11 -34.01 -13.36 -52.65
CA ALA A 11 -34.29 -14.79 -52.33
C ALA A 11 -33.19 -15.85 -51.97
N VAL A 12 -33.64 -16.85 -51.19
CA VAL A 12 -32.96 -17.80 -50.23
C VAL A 12 -33.99 -18.94 -49.88
N PRO A 13 -33.74 -20.15 -49.27
CA PRO A 13 -32.53 -20.97 -48.96
C PRO A 13 -32.56 -22.47 -49.45
N GLN A 14 -31.47 -23.26 -49.23
CA GLN A 14 -31.48 -24.73 -48.96
C GLN A 14 -30.33 -25.10 -47.98
N ARG A 15 -30.52 -25.74 -46.80
CA ARG A 15 -31.02 -27.09 -46.37
C ARG A 15 -29.97 -28.22 -46.34
N GLY A 16 -29.65 -28.71 -45.13
CA GLY A 16 -28.77 -29.86 -44.86
C GLY A 16 -29.00 -30.49 -43.46
N ARG A 17 -29.86 -31.52 -43.45
CA ARG A 17 -30.30 -32.51 -42.43
C ARG A 17 -29.48 -32.82 -41.15
N VAL A 18 -30.25 -33.12 -40.08
CA VAL A 18 -29.91 -33.93 -38.88
C VAL A 18 -30.34 -35.40 -39.10
N PRO A 19 -29.83 -36.41 -38.33
CA PRO A 19 -30.57 -36.96 -37.17
C PRO A 19 -29.65 -37.28 -35.95
N ARG A 20 -30.00 -36.98 -34.68
CA ARG A 20 -31.06 -37.48 -33.77
C ARG A 20 -30.74 -38.80 -33.04
N GLY A 21 -30.81 -38.71 -31.71
CA GLY A 21 -30.90 -39.75 -30.68
C GLY A 21 -30.69 -39.06 -29.32
N GLN A 22 -31.71 -38.42 -28.72
CA GLN A 22 -32.71 -39.03 -27.81
C GLN A 22 -32.04 -40.00 -26.82
N ALA A 23 -31.65 -39.57 -25.61
CA ALA A 23 -32.43 -39.05 -24.47
C ALA A 23 -33.09 -40.16 -23.64
N ASP A 24 -32.76 -40.22 -22.34
CA ASP A 24 -33.73 -40.48 -21.27
C ASP A 24 -33.17 -40.09 -19.87
N GLU A 25 -34.12 -39.91 -18.95
CA GLU A 25 -34.19 -39.16 -17.68
C GLU A 25 -33.27 -39.51 -16.46
N PRO A 26 -33.37 -38.75 -15.33
CA PRO A 26 -32.38 -38.77 -14.23
C PRO A 26 -32.76 -39.57 -12.97
N ALA A 27 -31.75 -39.88 -12.14
CA ALA A 27 -31.90 -40.30 -10.73
C ALA A 27 -31.02 -39.40 -9.83
N ARG A 28 -31.61 -38.50 -9.01
CA ARG A 28 -32.15 -38.71 -7.64
C ARG A 28 -31.09 -38.90 -6.54
N LEU A 29 -30.94 -37.85 -5.73
CA LEU A 29 -30.85 -37.78 -4.25
C LEU A 29 -30.36 -39.04 -3.49
N GLY A 30 -29.29 -38.88 -2.69
CA GLY A 30 -28.77 -39.95 -1.81
C GLY A 30 -27.78 -39.52 -0.71
N GLN A 31 -28.27 -38.81 0.31
CA GLN A 31 -27.77 -38.82 1.70
C GLN A 31 -29.01 -38.66 2.61
N PRO A 32 -29.04 -39.14 3.88
CA PRO A 32 -27.90 -39.39 4.77
C PRO A 32 -27.92 -40.73 5.53
N ALA A 33 -26.91 -40.97 6.37
CA ALA A 33 -27.01 -41.91 7.50
C ALA A 33 -26.17 -41.39 8.69
N ALA A 34 -26.78 -41.36 9.88
CA ALA A 34 -26.13 -41.01 11.13
C ALA A 34 -26.29 -42.16 12.14
N ALA A 35 -25.22 -42.49 12.86
CA ALA A 35 -25.23 -43.23 14.12
C ALA A 35 -23.97 -42.78 14.90
N ALA A 36 -24.07 -42.08 16.02
CA ALA A 36 -24.55 -42.53 17.32
C ALA A 36 -23.61 -43.57 17.97
N GLY A 37 -22.83 -43.15 18.97
CA GLY A 37 -21.87 -44.02 19.66
C GLY A 37 -20.93 -43.29 20.63
N ARG A 38 -21.44 -42.82 21.77
CA ARG A 38 -20.63 -42.67 23.00
C ARG A 38 -20.88 -43.92 23.86
N PRO A 39 -19.87 -44.39 24.60
CA PRO A 39 -19.91 -44.15 26.04
C PRO A 39 -18.56 -43.64 26.61
N ALA A 40 -18.55 -43.38 27.92
CA ALA A 40 -17.47 -42.73 28.65
C ALA A 40 -16.35 -43.69 29.11
N GLY A 41 -15.17 -43.15 29.46
CA GLY A 41 -14.21 -43.88 30.30
C GLY A 41 -12.76 -43.38 30.32
N GLY A 42 -12.41 -42.56 31.33
CA GLY A 42 -11.19 -42.80 32.13
C GLY A 42 -9.82 -42.25 31.68
N ARG A 43 -9.31 -41.32 32.51
CA ARG A 43 -7.91 -41.18 32.98
C ARG A 43 -6.79 -40.75 32.01
N VAL A 44 -6.37 -39.49 32.23
CA VAL A 44 -4.99 -39.02 32.49
C VAL A 44 -3.82 -39.95 32.10
N GLY A 45 -2.94 -39.43 31.23
CA GLY A 45 -1.57 -39.92 31.03
C GLY A 45 -0.70 -38.83 30.41
N GLU A 46 0.40 -38.46 31.07
CA GLU A 46 1.38 -37.50 30.57
C GLU A 46 2.25 -38.12 29.46
N GLY A 47 2.70 -37.33 28.48
CA GLY A 47 3.47 -37.87 27.35
C GLY A 47 4.04 -36.81 26.41
N VAL A 48 5.08 -36.09 26.85
CA VAL A 48 5.80 -35.10 26.01
C VAL A 48 6.72 -35.82 25.02
N HIS A 49 6.38 -35.81 23.73
CA HIS A 49 7.30 -36.23 22.67
C HIS A 49 8.00 -35.03 22.01
N ARG A 50 9.25 -34.78 22.41
CA ARG A 50 10.23 -34.04 21.60
C ARG A 50 10.76 -34.98 20.51
N ALA A 51 10.64 -34.58 19.24
CA ALA A 51 11.39 -35.21 18.16
C ALA A 51 12.80 -34.60 18.08
N ALA A 52 13.83 -35.45 18.04
CA ALA A 52 15.23 -35.03 18.01
C ALA A 52 15.80 -35.04 16.58
N VAL A 53 16.72 -34.11 16.30
CA VAL A 53 17.43 -33.98 15.02
C VAL A 53 18.70 -34.87 15.04
N PRO A 54 18.97 -35.69 14.01
CA PRO A 54 20.19 -36.49 13.94
C PRO A 54 21.42 -35.66 13.49
N PRO A 55 22.64 -35.98 13.96
CA PRO A 55 23.84 -35.16 13.73
C PRO A 55 24.54 -35.44 12.39
N LEU A 56 25.20 -34.41 11.86
CA LEU A 56 26.05 -34.49 10.66
C LEU A 56 27.40 -35.17 10.95
N ARG A 57 27.85 -36.01 10.01
CA ARG A 57 29.16 -36.70 10.09
C ARG A 57 30.32 -35.75 9.76
N GLN A 58 31.40 -35.83 10.53
CA GLN A 58 32.69 -35.23 10.19
C GLN A 58 33.51 -36.14 9.26
N GLY A 59 34.27 -35.53 8.35
CA GLY A 59 35.36 -36.17 7.60
C GLY A 59 36.69 -35.48 7.90
N ARG A 60 37.72 -36.27 8.24
CA ARG A 60 39.14 -35.87 8.30
C ARG A 60 39.76 -36.01 6.89
N ASP A 61 40.99 -35.61 6.54
CA ASP A 61 42.15 -35.06 7.26
C ASP A 61 43.17 -34.44 6.26
N ARG A 62 44.32 -33.94 6.76
CA ARG A 62 45.52 -33.44 6.04
C ARG A 62 45.37 -32.01 5.45
N GLY A 63 46.21 -31.01 5.74
CA GLY A 63 47.47 -30.94 6.49
C GLY A 63 48.63 -30.44 5.60
N VAL A 64 49.33 -29.37 6.01
CA VAL A 64 50.81 -29.20 6.09
C VAL A 64 51.11 -27.86 6.82
N ARG A 65 52.32 -27.75 7.40
CA ARG A 65 52.77 -26.78 8.43
C ARG A 65 53.31 -25.45 7.86
N GLY A 66 53.49 -24.44 8.73
CA GLY A 66 54.28 -23.23 8.48
C GLY A 66 54.41 -22.32 9.71
N ASP A 67 55.60 -22.28 10.31
CA ASP A 67 55.92 -21.86 11.68
C ASP A 67 55.70 -20.38 12.13
N VAL A 68 55.77 -20.21 13.46
CA VAL A 68 55.82 -18.96 14.24
C VAL A 68 57.26 -18.64 14.64
N PRO A 69 57.61 -17.37 14.94
CA PRO A 69 58.41 -17.12 16.15
C PRO A 69 57.85 -16.02 17.07
N GLN A 70 58.11 -16.17 18.37
CA GLN A 70 57.63 -15.31 19.47
C GLN A 70 58.68 -14.32 19.97
N GLY A 71 58.23 -13.22 20.61
CA GLY A 71 58.92 -12.61 21.77
C GLY A 71 58.90 -11.08 21.82
N ARG A 72 59.05 -10.41 22.99
CA ARG A 72 59.03 -10.86 24.40
C ARG A 72 58.82 -9.63 25.33
N ARG A 73 57.96 -9.81 26.36
CA ARG A 73 57.98 -9.24 27.74
C ARG A 73 58.01 -7.71 28.01
N ALA A 74 57.31 -7.34 29.09
CA ALA A 74 57.28 -6.02 29.75
C ALA A 74 58.44 -5.83 30.77
N PRO A 75 58.46 -4.72 31.53
CA PRO A 75 58.13 -4.89 32.97
C PRO A 75 57.23 -3.79 33.59
N GLN A 76 57.07 -3.90 34.92
CA GLN A 76 56.05 -3.26 35.77
C GLN A 76 56.45 -1.88 36.33
N GLY A 77 55.46 -1.15 36.85
CA GLY A 77 55.63 -0.07 37.84
C GLY A 77 54.34 0.10 38.64
N ALA A 78 54.44 0.28 39.97
CA ALA A 78 53.30 0.31 40.88
C ALA A 78 53.38 1.50 41.85
N ASP A 79 52.25 2.07 42.25
CA ASP A 79 52.11 2.71 43.56
C ASP A 79 50.66 2.70 44.10
N ARG A 80 50.52 3.09 45.37
CA ARG A 80 49.42 2.84 46.29
C ARG A 80 48.62 4.11 46.60
N GLY A 81 47.42 3.97 47.19
CA GLY A 81 46.90 4.99 48.14
C GLY A 81 45.49 5.55 47.88
N ARG A 82 44.60 5.25 48.82
CA ARG A 82 43.22 5.76 49.06
C ARG A 82 43.17 7.30 49.33
N PRO A 83 41.99 7.98 49.49
CA PRO A 83 40.61 7.49 49.59
C PRO A 83 39.52 8.24 48.77
N ARG A 84 38.28 7.75 48.93
CA ARG A 84 37.02 8.23 48.34
C ARG A 84 36.74 9.74 48.56
N ARG A 85 36.32 10.45 47.51
CA ARG A 85 35.40 11.61 47.61
C ARG A 85 34.14 11.34 46.79
N ARG A 86 32.97 11.41 47.43
CA ARG A 86 31.67 11.49 46.75
C ARG A 86 31.55 12.88 46.13
N GLN A 87 31.54 12.99 44.79
CA GLN A 87 31.01 14.17 44.12
C GLN A 87 29.69 13.81 43.43
N ARG A 88 28.62 14.52 43.80
CA ARG A 88 27.35 14.52 43.08
C ARG A 88 27.56 15.28 41.78
N GLY A 89 27.97 14.58 40.71
CA GLY A 89 27.97 15.12 39.36
C GLY A 89 26.53 15.44 38.92
N ALA A 90 26.30 16.66 38.44
CA ALA A 90 24.96 17.11 38.09
C ALA A 90 24.31 16.24 37.00
N ARG A 91 23.01 15.96 37.16
CA ARG A 91 22.19 15.40 36.08
C ARG A 91 22.17 16.40 34.93
N ARG A 92 22.97 16.16 33.88
CA ARG A 92 22.77 16.86 32.60
C ARG A 92 21.36 16.50 32.12
N ALA A 93 20.52 17.51 31.95
CA ALA A 93 19.18 17.34 31.45
C ALA A 93 19.25 16.62 30.09
N GLY A 94 18.54 15.50 29.96
CA GLY A 94 18.45 14.79 28.70
C GLY A 94 17.89 15.74 27.64
N GLN A 95 18.62 15.94 26.56
CA GLN A 95 18.13 16.75 25.44
C GLN A 95 16.82 16.13 24.93
N ARG A 96 15.83 17.00 24.70
CA ARG A 96 14.49 16.61 24.27
C ARG A 96 14.58 15.98 22.88
N VAL A 97 14.52 14.65 22.79
CA VAL A 97 14.21 13.96 21.53
C VAL A 97 12.69 13.86 21.39
N THR A 98 12.06 15.03 21.30
CA THR A 98 10.70 15.18 20.81
C THR A 98 10.78 15.58 19.35
N GLN A 99 10.92 14.59 18.45
CA GLN A 99 10.62 14.82 17.02
C GLN A 99 9.10 14.94 16.83
N ALA A 100 8.53 16.04 17.35
CA ALA A 100 7.46 16.68 16.64
C ALA A 100 8.10 17.22 15.35
N PHE A 101 7.62 16.77 14.18
CA PHE A 101 8.05 17.32 12.89
C PHE A 101 7.41 18.71 12.69
N GLY A 102 7.86 19.67 13.49
CA GLY A 102 7.64 21.09 13.24
C GLY A 102 8.45 21.50 12.02
N GLY A 103 7.83 21.37 10.84
CA GLY A 103 8.22 22.18 9.69
C GLY A 103 7.92 23.67 9.96
N PRO A 104 8.24 24.56 9.02
CA PRO A 104 7.80 25.95 9.11
C PRO A 104 6.28 26.03 9.31
N VAL A 105 5.81 27.13 9.92
CA VAL A 105 4.39 27.49 9.86
C VAL A 105 4.10 27.86 8.40
N VAL A 106 3.66 26.88 7.63
CA VAL A 106 3.10 27.11 6.31
C VAL A 106 1.70 27.67 6.53
N GLU A 107 1.40 28.82 5.93
CA GLU A 107 0.05 29.37 5.96
C GLU A 107 -0.87 28.42 5.17
N ARG A 108 -2.03 28.12 5.76
CA ARG A 108 -2.95 27.11 5.27
C ARG A 108 -4.35 27.66 5.18
N VAL A 109 -4.84 27.74 3.96
CA VAL A 109 -6.26 27.91 3.73
C VAL A 109 -7.03 26.65 4.10
N ARG A 110 -8.32 26.82 4.35
CA ARG A 110 -9.25 25.71 4.55
C ARG A 110 -10.22 25.67 3.38
N TRP A 111 -10.43 24.48 2.84
CA TRP A 111 -11.47 24.22 1.85
C TRP A 111 -12.54 23.33 2.46
N PRO A 112 -13.85 23.60 2.24
CA PRO A 112 -14.89 22.63 2.50
C PRO A 112 -14.60 21.34 1.71
N ALA A 113 -14.56 20.20 2.40
CA ALA A 113 -14.15 18.94 1.78
C ALA A 113 -15.06 18.52 0.62
N THR A 114 -16.35 18.87 0.69
CA THR A 114 -17.33 18.69 -0.38
C THR A 114 -17.02 19.57 -1.60
N THR A 115 -16.69 20.85 -1.41
CA THR A 115 -16.29 21.75 -2.50
C THR A 115 -15.01 21.27 -3.18
N ALA A 116 -14.03 20.80 -2.41
CA ALA A 116 -12.80 20.20 -2.95
C ALA A 116 -13.07 18.91 -3.75
N LEU A 117 -14.04 18.10 -3.32
CA LEU A 117 -14.47 16.88 -4.00
C LEU A 117 -15.12 17.20 -5.36
N ASP A 118 -16.09 18.11 -5.38
CA ASP A 118 -16.83 18.51 -6.58
C ASP A 118 -15.90 19.18 -7.61
N TRP A 119 -15.01 20.05 -7.14
CA TRP A 119 -13.98 20.69 -7.96
C TRP A 119 -13.01 19.66 -8.58
N ALA A 120 -12.44 18.76 -7.78
CA ALA A 120 -11.50 17.76 -8.28
C ALA A 120 -12.16 16.82 -9.30
N ALA A 121 -13.42 16.43 -9.07
CA ALA A 121 -14.19 15.66 -10.05
C ALA A 121 -14.43 16.48 -11.35
N GLY A 122 -14.73 17.78 -11.23
CA GLY A 122 -14.79 18.71 -12.35
C GLY A 122 -13.50 18.75 -13.18
N VAL A 123 -12.34 18.82 -12.53
CA VAL A 123 -11.04 18.82 -13.19
C VAL A 123 -10.79 17.52 -13.96
N PHE A 124 -11.02 16.35 -13.35
CA PHE A 124 -10.79 15.08 -14.05
C PHE A 124 -11.78 14.81 -15.19
N ARG A 125 -13.03 15.31 -15.10
CA ARG A 125 -13.97 15.33 -16.23
C ARG A 125 -13.46 16.21 -17.38
N ALA A 126 -12.97 17.41 -17.09
CA ALA A 126 -12.40 18.31 -18.10
C ALA A 126 -11.15 17.70 -18.80
N LEU A 127 -10.40 16.85 -18.09
CA LEU A 127 -9.29 16.05 -18.63
C LEU A 127 -9.74 14.83 -19.45
N GLY A 128 -11.03 14.49 -19.50
CA GLY A 128 -11.59 13.39 -20.31
C GLY A 128 -11.90 12.09 -19.56
N ALA A 129 -11.88 12.08 -18.22
CA ALA A 129 -12.40 10.97 -17.42
C ALA A 129 -13.94 10.92 -17.47
N ASP A 130 -14.54 9.73 -17.29
CA ASP A 130 -15.98 9.66 -17.00
C ASP A 130 -16.28 10.00 -15.54
N GLU A 131 -17.58 10.13 -15.24
CA GLU A 131 -18.09 10.41 -13.90
C GLU A 131 -17.57 9.41 -12.85
N GLU A 132 -17.55 8.12 -13.16
CA GLU A 132 -17.10 7.09 -12.21
C GLU A 132 -15.60 7.23 -11.88
N THR A 133 -14.77 7.46 -12.90
CA THR A 133 -13.32 7.64 -12.72
C THR A 133 -13.04 8.97 -12.03
N ALA A 134 -13.66 10.07 -12.47
CA ALA A 134 -13.48 11.40 -11.88
C ALA A 134 -13.91 11.45 -10.41
N SER A 135 -15.07 10.88 -10.08
CA SER A 135 -15.56 10.74 -8.71
C SER A 135 -14.64 9.87 -7.84
N ALA A 136 -14.14 8.75 -8.37
CA ALA A 136 -13.20 7.88 -7.66
C ALA A 136 -11.86 8.58 -7.35
N VAL A 137 -11.32 9.35 -8.29
CA VAL A 137 -10.07 10.10 -8.09
C VAL A 137 -10.29 11.24 -7.10
N ALA A 138 -11.34 12.03 -7.26
CA ALA A 138 -11.68 13.11 -6.33
C ALA A 138 -11.82 12.60 -4.89
N LEU A 139 -12.54 11.49 -4.70
CA LEU A 139 -12.67 10.81 -3.41
C LEU A 139 -11.31 10.36 -2.86
N ALA A 140 -10.47 9.75 -3.69
CA ALA A 140 -9.16 9.26 -3.26
C ALA A 140 -8.24 10.38 -2.74
N LEU A 141 -8.30 11.57 -3.36
CA LEU A 141 -7.54 12.73 -2.91
C LEU A 141 -8.14 13.35 -1.63
N VAL A 142 -9.44 13.68 -1.61
CA VAL A 142 -10.07 14.31 -0.45
C VAL A 142 -10.07 13.39 0.78
N ALA A 143 -10.26 12.08 0.60
CA ALA A 143 -10.16 11.10 1.70
C ALA A 143 -8.71 10.85 2.18
N ALA A 144 -7.69 11.29 1.43
CA ALA A 144 -6.31 11.33 1.92
C ALA A 144 -6.06 12.57 2.77
N ASP A 145 -6.55 13.75 2.36
CA ASP A 145 -6.44 14.98 3.16
C ASP A 145 -7.21 14.90 4.49
N LEU A 146 -8.45 14.40 4.46
CA LEU A 146 -9.26 14.18 5.67
C LEU A 146 -8.63 13.14 6.62
N ALA A 147 -7.82 12.21 6.09
CA ALA A 147 -7.04 11.26 6.88
C ALA A 147 -5.68 11.83 7.34
N GLY A 148 -5.36 13.09 7.04
CA GLY A 148 -4.10 13.74 7.40
C GLY A 148 -2.90 13.38 6.51
N HIS A 149 -3.14 12.75 5.36
CA HIS A 149 -2.13 12.27 4.41
C HIS A 149 -2.02 13.19 3.17
N ALA A 150 -1.86 14.50 3.39
CA ALA A 150 -1.84 15.52 2.34
C ALA A 150 -0.80 15.29 1.20
N SER A 151 0.23 14.45 1.42
CA SER A 151 1.14 14.03 0.35
C SER A 151 0.46 13.20 -0.77
N HIS A 152 -0.75 12.70 -0.53
CA HIS A 152 -1.61 11.97 -1.47
C HIS A 152 -2.98 12.66 -1.67
N GLY A 153 -3.11 13.91 -1.21
CA GLY A 153 -4.34 14.71 -1.25
C GLY A 153 -4.51 15.52 -2.52
N VAL A 154 -5.38 16.54 -2.46
CA VAL A 154 -5.75 17.41 -3.60
C VAL A 154 -4.56 18.06 -4.31
N ARG A 155 -3.41 18.18 -3.65
CA ARG A 155 -2.13 18.60 -4.27
C ARG A 155 -1.75 17.78 -5.52
N LEU A 156 -2.18 16.52 -5.60
CA LEU A 156 -1.87 15.63 -6.72
C LEU A 156 -2.71 15.95 -7.97
N VAL A 157 -3.73 16.81 -7.90
CA VAL A 157 -4.46 17.28 -9.08
C VAL A 157 -3.50 17.92 -10.09
N ALA A 158 -2.58 18.79 -9.65
CA ALA A 158 -1.57 19.38 -10.54
C ALA A 158 -0.68 18.32 -11.20
N THR A 159 -0.20 17.35 -10.43
CA THR A 159 0.64 16.25 -10.93
C THR A 159 -0.11 15.41 -11.97
N TYR A 160 -1.31 14.91 -11.64
CA TYR A 160 -2.08 14.07 -12.56
C TYR A 160 -2.53 14.84 -13.81
N ALA A 161 -2.95 16.11 -13.67
CA ALA A 161 -3.30 16.95 -14.81
C ALA A 161 -2.09 17.18 -15.74
N HIS A 162 -0.90 17.39 -15.17
CA HIS A 162 0.32 17.47 -15.96
C HIS A 162 0.63 16.14 -16.66
N GLN A 163 0.58 15.00 -15.96
CA GLN A 163 0.83 13.67 -16.54
C GLN A 163 -0.15 13.33 -17.67
N VAL A 164 -1.42 13.74 -17.56
CA VAL A 164 -2.39 13.65 -18.65
C VAL A 164 -2.00 14.56 -19.82
N SER A 165 -1.59 15.81 -19.55
CA SER A 165 -1.18 16.77 -20.59
C SER A 165 0.05 16.34 -21.41
N VAL A 166 0.91 15.46 -20.87
CA VAL A 166 2.09 14.91 -21.57
C VAL A 166 1.91 13.45 -22.03
N GLY A 167 0.73 12.85 -21.80
CA GLY A 167 0.42 11.48 -22.22
C GLY A 167 1.00 10.36 -21.36
N GLU A 168 1.54 10.66 -20.16
CA GLU A 168 1.95 9.65 -19.18
C GLU A 168 0.74 8.94 -18.53
N LEU A 169 -0.39 9.63 -18.42
CA LEU A 169 -1.67 9.09 -17.97
C LEU A 169 -2.75 9.33 -19.01
N VAL A 170 -3.63 8.34 -19.19
CA VAL A 170 -4.74 8.40 -20.15
C VAL A 170 -6.05 8.57 -19.37
N ALA A 171 -6.50 9.80 -19.14
CA ALA A 171 -7.71 10.07 -18.35
C ALA A 171 -8.97 9.38 -18.90
N SER A 172 -9.05 9.20 -20.23
CA SER A 172 -10.14 8.50 -20.92
C SER A 172 -9.99 6.96 -20.93
N ALA A 173 -8.92 6.39 -20.38
CA ALA A 173 -8.77 4.95 -20.28
C ALA A 173 -9.81 4.35 -19.32
N ARG A 174 -10.14 3.08 -19.53
CA ARG A 174 -11.08 2.32 -18.70
C ARG A 174 -10.40 1.04 -18.23
N PRO A 175 -10.53 0.66 -16.95
CA PRO A 175 -10.00 -0.61 -16.45
C PRO A 175 -10.62 -1.78 -17.19
N ARG A 176 -9.80 -2.77 -17.56
CA ARG A 176 -10.24 -3.96 -18.32
C ARG A 176 -9.83 -5.22 -17.60
N VAL A 177 -10.81 -6.10 -17.36
CA VAL A 177 -10.51 -7.49 -16.99
C VAL A 177 -9.88 -8.16 -18.21
N ILE A 178 -8.65 -8.61 -18.07
CA ILE A 178 -7.87 -9.30 -19.11
C ILE A 178 -7.80 -10.81 -18.88
N GLY A 179 -8.10 -11.27 -17.66
CA GLY A 179 -8.22 -12.68 -17.32
C GLY A 179 -9.05 -12.87 -16.04
N ARG A 180 -9.72 -14.01 -15.92
CA ARG A 180 -10.42 -14.43 -14.70
C ARG A 180 -10.42 -15.96 -14.62
N ASP A 181 -9.92 -16.49 -13.50
CA ASP A 181 -9.89 -17.93 -13.20
C ASP A 181 -10.17 -18.15 -11.71
N GLY A 182 -11.26 -18.85 -11.40
CA GLY A 182 -11.74 -19.07 -10.03
C GLY A 182 -11.79 -17.77 -9.21
N GLY A 183 -11.06 -17.73 -8.11
CA GLY A 183 -10.92 -16.55 -7.24
C GLY A 183 -9.83 -15.55 -7.67
N HIS A 184 -9.31 -15.63 -8.89
CA HIS A 184 -8.32 -14.69 -9.43
C HIS A 184 -8.89 -13.87 -10.58
N THR A 185 -8.67 -12.57 -10.55
CA THR A 185 -8.98 -11.64 -11.65
C THR A 185 -7.72 -10.86 -12.03
N SER A 186 -7.37 -10.80 -13.31
CA SER A 186 -6.30 -9.96 -13.84
C SER A 186 -6.92 -8.71 -14.48
N LEU A 187 -6.49 -7.52 -14.04
CA LEU A 187 -7.07 -6.23 -14.42
C LEU A 187 -5.97 -5.28 -14.92
N SER A 188 -6.08 -4.84 -16.17
CA SER A 188 -5.24 -3.76 -16.72
C SER A 188 -5.91 -2.41 -16.47
N GLY A 189 -5.12 -1.44 -15.97
CA GLY A 189 -5.55 -0.04 -15.81
C GLY A 189 -5.43 0.81 -17.08
N GLY A 190 -4.78 0.31 -18.14
CA GLY A 190 -4.55 1.05 -19.39
C GLY A 190 -3.80 2.38 -19.22
N PHE A 191 -2.96 2.51 -18.18
CA PHE A 191 -2.35 3.76 -17.72
C PHE A 191 -3.36 4.89 -17.43
N GLY A 192 -4.59 4.52 -17.07
CA GLY A 192 -5.61 5.45 -16.58
C GLY A 192 -5.34 5.98 -15.18
N LEU A 193 -6.21 6.89 -14.73
CA LEU A 193 -6.17 7.44 -13.38
C LEU A 193 -6.37 6.33 -12.34
N GLY A 194 -5.36 6.06 -11.52
CA GLY A 194 -5.25 4.82 -10.74
C GLY A 194 -6.41 4.54 -9.79
N ALA A 195 -7.04 5.57 -9.22
CA ALA A 195 -8.22 5.41 -8.36
C ALA A 195 -9.45 4.86 -9.11
N GLY A 196 -9.57 5.14 -10.41
CA GLY A 196 -10.54 4.49 -11.28
C GLY A 196 -10.27 2.98 -11.36
N THR A 197 -9.04 2.58 -11.69
CA THR A 197 -8.63 1.15 -11.68
C THR A 197 -8.91 0.48 -10.34
N MET A 198 -8.62 1.15 -9.22
CA MET A 198 -8.86 0.61 -7.90
C MET A 198 -10.35 0.48 -7.53
N ARG A 199 -11.24 1.36 -8.00
CA ARG A 199 -12.70 1.20 -7.86
C ARG A 199 -13.16 -0.13 -8.47
N HIS A 200 -12.72 -0.44 -9.69
CA HIS A 200 -13.04 -1.70 -10.35
C HIS A 200 -12.38 -2.91 -9.66
N ALA A 201 -11.14 -2.77 -9.19
CA ALA A 201 -10.43 -3.83 -8.45
C ALA A 201 -11.13 -4.20 -7.13
N VAL A 202 -11.54 -3.20 -6.34
CA VAL A 202 -12.29 -3.40 -5.08
C VAL A 202 -13.63 -4.08 -5.35
N ALA A 203 -14.36 -3.68 -6.40
CA ALA A 203 -15.62 -4.31 -6.79
C ALA A 203 -15.42 -5.79 -7.15
N CYS A 204 -14.46 -6.10 -8.03
CA CYS A 204 -14.14 -7.46 -8.45
C CYS A 204 -13.69 -8.34 -7.26
N ALA A 205 -12.77 -7.85 -6.43
CA ALA A 205 -12.29 -8.56 -5.25
C ALA A 205 -13.43 -8.87 -4.27
N ALA A 206 -14.36 -7.92 -4.07
CA ALA A 206 -15.49 -8.11 -3.15
C ALA A 206 -16.55 -9.08 -3.71
N GLU A 207 -16.82 -9.03 -5.01
CA GLU A 207 -17.70 -9.96 -5.71
C GLU A 207 -17.17 -11.40 -5.67
N ASP A 208 -15.91 -11.59 -6.07
CA ASP A 208 -15.27 -12.90 -6.17
C ASP A 208 -14.98 -13.48 -4.76
N ALA A 209 -14.60 -12.67 -3.76
CA ALA A 209 -14.43 -13.16 -2.39
C ALA A 209 -15.74 -13.65 -1.77
N ARG A 210 -16.86 -12.97 -2.04
CA ARG A 210 -18.20 -13.44 -1.62
C ARG A 210 -18.60 -14.75 -2.29
N ARG A 211 -18.12 -15.04 -3.51
CA ARG A 211 -18.35 -16.33 -4.20
C ARG A 211 -17.46 -17.45 -3.70
N HIS A 212 -16.17 -17.20 -3.51
CA HIS A 212 -15.14 -18.23 -3.31
C HIS A 212 -14.57 -18.30 -1.88
N GLY A 213 -14.94 -17.37 -1.00
CA GLY A 213 -14.42 -17.21 0.37
C GLY A 213 -13.15 -16.35 0.44
N PHE A 214 -12.43 -16.21 -0.66
CA PHE A 214 -11.34 -15.27 -0.86
C PHE A 214 -11.20 -14.98 -2.35
N ALA A 215 -10.60 -13.84 -2.69
CA ALA A 215 -10.24 -13.50 -4.05
C ALA A 215 -8.93 -12.69 -4.11
N THR A 216 -8.33 -12.67 -5.29
CA THR A 216 -7.13 -11.91 -5.62
C THR A 216 -7.33 -11.13 -6.92
N VAL A 217 -6.79 -9.92 -6.98
CA VAL A 217 -6.77 -9.11 -8.20
C VAL A 217 -5.33 -8.68 -8.49
N GLY A 218 -4.79 -9.14 -9.63
CA GLY A 218 -3.53 -8.65 -10.17
C GLY A 218 -3.76 -7.40 -11.01
N LEU A 219 -2.93 -6.37 -10.83
CA LEU A 219 -3.10 -5.05 -11.44
C LEU A 219 -1.90 -4.73 -12.33
N SER A 220 -2.13 -4.59 -13.64
CA SER A 220 -1.13 -4.09 -14.62
C SER A 220 -1.48 -2.69 -15.11
N ASP A 221 -0.55 -2.03 -15.81
CA ASP A 221 -0.75 -0.73 -16.47
C ASP A 221 -1.36 0.32 -15.54
N LEU A 222 -0.86 0.36 -14.30
CA LEU A 222 -1.46 1.07 -13.19
C LEU A 222 -0.89 2.50 -13.09
N GLY A 223 -1.76 3.50 -13.27
CA GLY A 223 -1.45 4.87 -12.86
C GLY A 223 -1.42 5.00 -11.33
N HIS A 224 -0.81 6.06 -10.81
CA HIS A 224 -0.67 6.24 -9.36
C HIS A 224 -2.04 6.26 -8.63
N VAL A 225 -2.15 5.47 -7.56
CA VAL A 225 -3.42 5.16 -6.88
C VAL A 225 -3.68 5.98 -5.61
N GLY A 226 -2.73 6.81 -5.17
CA GLY A 226 -2.83 7.53 -3.90
C GLY A 226 -2.79 6.62 -2.67
N ARG A 227 -3.59 6.94 -1.65
CA ARG A 227 -3.57 6.27 -0.33
C ARG A 227 -4.22 4.87 -0.38
N LEU A 228 -3.41 3.81 -0.28
CA LEU A 228 -3.88 2.41 -0.35
C LEU A 228 -4.94 2.07 0.71
N GLY A 229 -4.85 2.70 1.89
CA GLY A 229 -5.76 2.53 3.01
C GLY A 229 -7.23 2.87 2.70
N LEU A 230 -7.52 3.66 1.65
CA LEU A 230 -8.90 3.86 1.19
C LEU A 230 -9.51 2.53 0.71
N TYR A 231 -8.84 1.84 -0.21
CA TYR A 231 -9.39 0.68 -0.90
C TYR A 231 -9.59 -0.53 0.04
N VAL A 232 -8.65 -0.78 0.96
CA VAL A 232 -8.83 -1.81 1.99
C VAL A 232 -9.89 -1.43 3.04
N SER A 233 -10.14 -0.13 3.28
CA SER A 233 -11.24 0.30 4.16
C SER A 233 -12.62 0.15 3.50
N GLN A 234 -12.72 0.28 2.17
CA GLN A 234 -13.94 -0.01 1.40
C GLN A 234 -14.28 -1.52 1.40
N LEU A 235 -13.27 -2.40 1.44
CA LEU A 235 -13.47 -3.83 1.69
C LEU A 235 -13.89 -4.09 3.16
N SER A 236 -13.25 -3.43 4.12
CA SER A 236 -13.52 -3.59 5.56
C SER A 236 -14.96 -3.19 5.93
N ALA A 237 -15.48 -2.12 5.35
CA ALA A 237 -16.88 -1.71 5.51
C ALA A 237 -17.86 -2.84 5.10
N GLN A 238 -17.55 -3.57 4.03
CA GLN A 238 -18.35 -4.69 3.53
C GLN A 238 -18.17 -6.01 4.32
N GLY A 239 -17.42 -6.00 5.43
CA GLY A 239 -17.14 -7.20 6.22
C GLY A 239 -16.06 -8.11 5.63
N LEU A 240 -15.26 -7.61 4.69
CA LEU A 240 -14.16 -8.33 4.06
C LEU A 240 -12.82 -7.86 4.65
N ILE A 241 -11.88 -8.77 4.86
CA ILE A 241 -10.47 -8.39 5.13
C ILE A 241 -9.85 -8.01 3.79
N GLY A 242 -9.20 -6.84 3.72
CA GLY A 242 -8.47 -6.36 2.55
C GLY A 242 -6.96 -6.36 2.77
N ILE A 243 -6.19 -6.80 1.79
CA ILE A 243 -4.72 -6.66 1.75
C ILE A 243 -4.35 -6.09 0.39
N LEU A 244 -3.62 -4.97 0.33
CA LEU A 244 -3.25 -4.31 -0.91
C LEU A 244 -1.77 -3.92 -0.88
N THR A 245 -1.05 -4.19 -1.95
CA THR A 245 0.25 -3.58 -2.22
C THR A 245 0.30 -3.07 -3.66
N CYS A 246 0.98 -1.94 -3.86
CA CYS A 246 1.27 -1.38 -5.18
C CYS A 246 2.72 -0.88 -5.16
N GLY A 247 3.37 -0.86 -6.33
CA GLY A 247 4.72 -0.33 -6.45
C GLY A 247 5.47 -0.92 -7.64
N SER A 248 6.78 -0.73 -7.65
CA SER A 248 7.64 -1.15 -8.76
C SER A 248 9.07 -1.51 -8.34
N ALA A 249 9.80 -2.11 -9.27
CA ALA A 249 11.23 -2.32 -9.20
C ALA A 249 11.89 -2.08 -10.57
N PHE A 250 13.09 -1.53 -10.55
CA PHE A 250 13.96 -1.18 -11.68
C PHE A 250 13.45 -0.07 -12.63
N VAL A 251 12.17 0.31 -12.57
CA VAL A 251 11.54 1.31 -13.46
C VAL A 251 12.25 2.68 -13.41
N PRO A 252 12.81 3.15 -14.55
CA PRO A 252 12.96 4.55 -14.95
C PRO A 252 12.90 5.63 -13.87
N SER A 253 11.67 6.14 -13.77
CA SER A 253 11.21 7.35 -13.11
C SER A 253 10.67 7.13 -11.68
N GLU A 254 10.52 5.87 -11.25
CA GLU A 254 9.82 5.51 -10.00
C GLU A 254 10.79 5.04 -8.90
N ARG A 255 11.97 4.54 -9.28
CA ARG A 255 12.95 4.01 -8.32
C ARG A 255 13.56 5.09 -7.42
N VAL A 256 13.36 4.95 -6.10
CA VAL A 256 13.82 5.89 -5.07
C VAL A 256 14.47 5.21 -3.85
N VAL A 257 14.20 3.92 -3.62
CA VAL A 257 14.71 3.12 -2.49
C VAL A 257 15.79 2.14 -2.96
N ALA A 258 16.88 2.02 -2.21
CA ALA A 258 17.91 1.00 -2.44
C ALA A 258 17.57 -0.33 -1.74
N PRO A 259 17.97 -1.49 -2.32
CA PRO A 259 17.89 -2.77 -1.63
C PRO A 259 18.84 -2.79 -0.41
N LEU A 260 18.57 -3.64 0.57
CA LEU A 260 19.45 -3.75 1.74
C LEU A 260 20.87 -4.17 1.32
N GLY A 261 21.87 -3.33 1.61
CA GLY A 261 23.27 -3.55 1.23
C GLY A 261 23.65 -2.99 -0.15
N GLY A 262 22.70 -2.43 -0.91
CA GLY A 262 22.97 -1.72 -2.16
C GLY A 262 22.96 -0.19 -2.00
N VAL A 263 23.53 0.51 -2.99
CA VAL A 263 23.52 1.99 -3.07
C VAL A 263 22.57 2.51 -4.15
N GLU A 264 22.37 1.73 -5.21
CA GLU A 264 21.53 2.06 -6.36
C GLU A 264 20.04 2.02 -6.00
N ARG A 265 19.27 2.95 -6.56
CA ARG A 265 17.81 2.94 -6.44
C ARG A 265 17.25 1.79 -7.26
N VAL A 266 16.45 0.93 -6.64
CA VAL A 266 15.79 -0.21 -7.29
C VAL A 266 14.28 -0.12 -7.16
N PHE A 267 13.76 0.08 -5.95
CA PHE A 267 12.32 0.06 -5.69
C PHE A 267 11.73 1.48 -5.65
N ASP A 268 10.45 1.60 -5.95
CA ASP A 268 9.64 2.68 -5.38
C ASP A 268 9.44 2.42 -3.86
N THR A 269 8.70 3.30 -3.19
CA THR A 269 8.31 3.24 -1.77
C THR A 269 7.38 2.07 -1.42
N ASN A 270 6.96 1.28 -2.42
CA ASN A 270 6.28 -0.03 -2.38
C ASN A 270 5.39 -0.26 -1.15
N PRO A 271 4.33 0.54 -0.95
CA PRO A 271 3.48 0.46 0.24
C PRO A 271 2.66 -0.84 0.35
N TRP A 272 2.30 -1.15 1.60
CA TRP A 272 1.37 -2.21 1.97
C TRP A 272 0.26 -1.64 2.86
N ALA A 273 -0.98 -2.00 2.55
CA ALA A 273 -2.14 -1.68 3.37
C ALA A 273 -2.95 -2.94 3.71
N PHE A 274 -3.53 -2.92 4.91
CA PHE A 274 -4.34 -4.00 5.47
C PHE A 274 -5.58 -3.39 6.11
N GLY A 275 -6.76 -3.92 5.81
CA GLY A 275 -8.03 -3.50 6.38
C GLY A 275 -8.73 -4.68 7.05
N PHE A 276 -9.11 -4.50 8.31
CA PHE A 276 -9.81 -5.52 9.11
C PHE A 276 -11.14 -4.95 9.64
N PRO A 277 -12.29 -5.56 9.31
CA PRO A 277 -13.58 -5.20 9.89
C PRO A 277 -13.54 -5.25 11.42
N ALA A 278 -13.92 -4.16 12.10
CA ALA A 278 -13.92 -4.10 13.56
C ALA A 278 -15.12 -3.37 14.16
N GLU A 279 -15.41 -3.64 15.43
CA GLU A 279 -16.36 -2.88 16.26
C GLU A 279 -15.66 -1.61 16.79
N GLY A 280 -16.36 -0.47 16.81
CA GLY A 280 -15.77 0.82 17.20
C GLY A 280 -14.83 1.47 16.17
N GLY A 281 -14.81 0.98 14.93
CA GLY A 281 -14.02 1.51 13.81
C GLY A 281 -12.99 0.50 13.29
N ASP A 282 -13.04 0.22 11.98
CA ASP A 282 -12.18 -0.77 11.31
C ASP A 282 -10.68 -0.49 11.54
N VAL A 283 -9.87 -1.54 11.67
CA VAL A 283 -8.41 -1.39 11.78
C VAL A 283 -7.83 -1.30 10.38
N VAL A 284 -7.22 -0.16 10.05
CA VAL A 284 -6.60 0.08 8.74
C VAL A 284 -5.14 0.48 8.91
N ILE A 285 -4.26 -0.44 8.55
CA ILE A 285 -2.82 -0.24 8.46
C ILE A 285 -2.51 0.21 7.02
N ASP A 286 -1.72 1.25 6.87
CA ASP A 286 -1.27 1.76 5.57
C ASP A 286 0.15 2.32 5.76
N MET A 287 1.14 1.68 5.14
CA MET A 287 2.55 1.95 5.41
C MET A 287 3.42 1.79 4.15
N SER A 288 4.37 2.71 3.98
CA SER A 288 5.47 2.53 3.04
C SER A 288 6.48 1.51 3.56
N THR A 289 7.14 0.80 2.65
CA THR A 289 8.29 -0.06 2.95
C THR A 289 9.61 0.70 2.95
N SER A 290 9.61 1.96 2.54
CA SER A 290 10.71 2.92 2.72
C SER A 290 10.67 3.56 4.12
N ALA A 291 11.83 3.91 4.66
CA ALA A 291 11.95 4.54 5.97
C ALA A 291 11.27 5.93 6.07
N ARG A 292 11.04 6.59 4.93
CA ARG A 292 10.25 7.83 4.80
C ARG A 292 9.80 8.00 3.35
N SER A 293 8.57 8.45 3.12
CA SER A 293 8.08 8.69 1.76
C SER A 293 8.87 9.77 1.03
N TYR A 294 9.02 9.61 -0.29
CA TYR A 294 9.74 10.55 -1.15
C TYR A 294 9.26 12.00 -0.97
N ASN A 295 7.94 12.23 -1.00
CA ASN A 295 7.35 13.56 -0.82
C ASN A 295 7.67 14.18 0.56
N ALA A 296 7.78 13.39 1.62
CA ALA A 296 8.16 13.88 2.95
C ALA A 296 9.68 14.17 3.08
N VAL A 297 10.51 13.63 2.18
CA VAL A 297 11.94 14.00 2.04
C VAL A 297 12.07 15.25 1.16
N ALA A 298 11.30 15.35 0.08
CA ALA A 298 11.24 16.54 -0.78
C ALA A 298 10.77 17.79 -0.04
N ALA A 299 9.69 17.69 0.76
CA ALA A 299 9.25 18.78 1.62
C ALA A 299 10.31 19.18 2.66
N LEU A 300 11.05 18.21 3.20
CA LEU A 300 12.12 18.48 4.17
C LEU A 300 13.31 19.19 3.51
N ALA A 301 13.66 18.85 2.27
CA ALA A 301 14.66 19.54 1.47
C ALA A 301 14.25 20.99 1.17
N ALA A 302 13.02 21.22 0.74
CA ALA A 302 12.48 22.55 0.49
C ALA A 302 12.51 23.45 1.74
N SER A 303 12.30 22.87 2.93
CA SER A 303 12.39 23.59 4.22
C SER A 303 13.81 23.66 4.83
N GLY A 304 14.86 23.17 4.15
CA GLY A 304 16.24 23.16 4.68
C GLY A 304 16.45 22.26 5.91
N GLY A 305 15.56 21.29 6.13
CA GLY A 305 15.62 20.37 7.28
C GLY A 305 16.64 19.25 7.11
N ARG A 306 16.82 18.44 8.16
CA ARG A 306 17.74 17.29 8.16
C ARG A 306 17.02 15.96 8.42
N LEU A 307 17.41 14.93 7.66
CA LEU A 307 16.93 13.57 7.86
C LEU A 307 17.51 12.96 9.14
N PRO A 308 16.73 12.17 9.89
CA PRO A 308 17.29 11.30 10.91
C PRO A 308 18.07 10.14 10.26
N GLU A 309 18.96 9.55 11.04
CA GLU A 309 19.74 8.37 10.64
C GLU A 309 18.83 7.21 10.20
N GLY A 310 19.29 6.42 9.23
CA GLY A 310 18.54 5.27 8.71
C GLY A 310 17.42 5.61 7.71
N VAL A 311 17.26 6.87 7.30
CA VAL A 311 16.28 7.25 6.25
C VAL A 311 16.88 7.27 4.85
N GLY A 312 18.12 7.74 4.70
CA GLY A 312 18.77 7.88 3.40
C GLY A 312 20.28 7.81 3.46
N GLN A 313 20.87 7.54 2.31
CA GLN A 313 22.31 7.41 2.11
C GLN A 313 22.77 8.21 0.89
N ASP A 314 24.04 8.58 0.85
CA ASP A 314 24.65 9.21 -0.32
C ASP A 314 24.93 8.20 -1.44
N ARG A 315 25.49 8.68 -2.57
CA ARG A 315 25.88 7.84 -3.72
C ARG A 315 26.97 6.79 -3.41
N HIS A 316 27.57 6.83 -2.22
CA HIS A 316 28.62 5.94 -1.76
C HIS A 316 28.14 5.00 -0.64
N GLY A 317 26.84 5.00 -0.31
CA GLY A 317 26.24 4.16 0.73
C GLY A 317 26.50 4.64 2.16
N ARG A 318 26.93 5.89 2.34
CA ARG A 318 27.17 6.47 3.68
C ARG A 318 25.88 7.15 4.16
N PRO A 319 25.52 7.05 5.46
CA PRO A 319 24.34 7.74 6.00
C PRO A 319 24.36 9.23 5.68
N CYS A 320 23.31 9.73 5.04
CA CYS A 320 23.23 11.12 4.58
C CYS A 320 22.07 11.86 5.27
N PRO A 321 22.35 12.88 6.11
CA PRO A 321 21.33 13.68 6.76
C PRO A 321 20.78 14.81 5.87
N ASP A 322 21.35 15.05 4.68
CA ASP A 322 20.89 16.06 3.73
C ASP A 322 19.83 15.45 2.79
N PRO A 323 18.54 15.83 2.91
CA PRO A 323 17.50 15.33 2.03
C PRO A 323 17.72 15.73 0.56
N ALA A 324 18.34 16.87 0.25
CA ALA A 324 18.60 17.27 -1.13
C ALA A 324 19.66 16.40 -1.80
N GLU A 325 20.71 16.02 -1.07
CA GLU A 325 21.72 15.06 -1.57
C GLU A 325 21.12 13.67 -1.81
N VAL A 326 20.29 13.18 -0.88
CA VAL A 326 19.58 11.90 -1.00
C VAL A 326 18.69 11.89 -2.26
N LEU A 327 17.88 12.93 -2.48
CA LEU A 327 16.98 13.04 -3.63
C LEU A 327 17.72 13.20 -4.97
N ARG A 328 18.82 13.95 -5.00
CA ARG A 328 19.60 14.23 -6.21
C ARG A 328 20.49 13.06 -6.66
N SER A 329 21.17 12.41 -5.73
CA SER A 329 22.26 11.46 -6.04
C SER A 329 22.37 10.27 -5.11
N GLY A 330 21.75 10.31 -3.93
CA GLY A 330 21.69 9.21 -2.99
C GLY A 330 20.49 8.28 -3.21
N SER A 331 20.08 7.58 -2.16
CA SER A 331 18.88 6.72 -2.17
C SER A 331 18.21 6.66 -0.79
N LEU A 332 16.90 6.41 -0.79
CA LEU A 332 16.16 6.12 0.44
C LEU A 332 16.47 4.70 0.92
N LEU A 333 16.41 4.49 2.24
CA LEU A 333 16.63 3.20 2.87
C LEU A 333 15.29 2.50 3.20
N PRO A 334 15.25 1.15 3.24
CA PRO A 334 14.05 0.42 3.65
C PRO A 334 13.72 0.57 5.14
N ALA A 335 12.43 0.66 5.47
CA ALA A 335 11.92 0.79 6.83
C ALA A 335 12.31 -0.44 7.68
N GLY A 336 12.96 -0.22 8.82
CA GLY A 336 13.40 -1.32 9.69
C GLY A 336 14.42 -2.27 9.02
N GLY A 337 15.13 -1.82 7.98
CA GLY A 337 16.13 -2.60 7.27
C GLY A 337 15.54 -3.80 6.54
N ALA A 338 15.88 -5.02 7.00
CA ALA A 338 15.49 -6.26 6.32
C ALA A 338 13.98 -6.46 6.19
N VAL A 339 13.17 -5.92 7.12
CA VAL A 339 11.70 -6.05 7.08
C VAL A 339 11.11 -5.24 5.91
N GLY A 340 11.43 -3.95 5.82
CA GLY A 340 11.00 -3.10 4.72
C GLY A 340 11.55 -3.58 3.37
N TYR A 341 12.81 -4.05 3.34
CA TYR A 341 13.39 -4.62 2.11
C TYR A 341 12.63 -5.87 1.65
N GLY A 342 12.34 -6.81 2.56
CA GLY A 342 11.58 -8.03 2.24
C GLY A 342 10.17 -7.73 1.74
N LEU A 343 9.48 -6.74 2.33
CA LEU A 343 8.16 -6.30 1.89
C LEU A 343 8.21 -5.56 0.53
N ALA A 344 9.21 -4.71 0.29
CA ALA A 344 9.38 -4.02 -1.00
C ALA A 344 9.69 -5.01 -2.14
N LEU A 345 10.48 -6.04 -1.87
CA LEU A 345 10.73 -7.15 -2.78
C LEU A 345 9.46 -7.98 -3.02
N ALA A 346 8.70 -8.29 -1.97
CA ALA A 346 7.42 -9.00 -2.10
C ALA A 346 6.42 -8.23 -2.98
N THR A 347 6.34 -6.89 -2.84
CA THR A 347 5.57 -6.03 -3.76
C THR A 347 6.04 -6.20 -5.20
N ALA A 348 7.34 -6.16 -5.47
CA ALA A 348 7.88 -6.30 -6.83
C ALA A 348 7.58 -7.68 -7.43
N CYS A 349 7.68 -8.76 -6.64
CA CYS A 349 7.32 -10.11 -7.07
C CYS A 349 5.81 -10.26 -7.35
N LEU A 350 4.95 -9.61 -6.56
CA LEU A 350 3.50 -9.62 -6.78
C LEU A 350 3.08 -8.71 -7.96
N ALA A 351 3.76 -7.59 -8.15
CA ALA A 351 3.56 -6.70 -9.30
C ALA A 351 3.89 -7.41 -10.63
N ALA A 352 4.84 -8.35 -10.63
CA ALA A 352 5.16 -9.18 -11.80
C ALA A 352 4.05 -10.17 -12.21
N LEU A 353 2.96 -10.31 -11.42
CA LEU A 353 1.74 -11.01 -11.84
C LEU A 353 0.83 -10.12 -12.71
N GLY A 354 1.03 -8.80 -12.70
CA GLY A 354 0.47 -7.89 -13.70
C GLY A 354 1.27 -8.05 -14.99
N ASP A 355 0.64 -8.61 -16.01
CA ASP A 355 1.28 -9.24 -17.18
C ASP A 355 1.96 -8.24 -18.15
N GLY A 356 3.06 -7.60 -17.72
CA GLY A 356 3.82 -6.65 -18.53
C GLY A 356 5.07 -6.04 -17.86
N PRO A 357 6.27 -6.16 -18.45
CA PRO A 357 7.45 -5.44 -18.00
C PRO A 357 7.36 -3.94 -18.37
N ARG A 358 7.32 -3.05 -17.37
CA ARG A 358 7.29 -1.59 -17.56
C ARG A 358 8.71 -1.04 -17.73
N ALA A 359 9.06 -0.62 -18.95
CA ALA A 359 10.31 0.10 -19.24
C ALA A 359 11.60 -0.56 -18.69
N GLY A 360 11.69 -1.89 -18.77
CA GLY A 360 12.82 -2.69 -18.26
C GLY A 360 12.74 -3.05 -16.77
N GLY A 361 11.65 -2.74 -16.09
CA GLY A 361 11.34 -3.16 -14.72
C GLY A 361 9.97 -3.83 -14.60
N VAL A 362 9.51 -3.98 -13.35
CA VAL A 362 8.17 -4.50 -13.02
C VAL A 362 7.40 -3.43 -12.25
N ALA A 363 6.12 -3.23 -12.54
CA ALA A 363 5.26 -2.27 -11.87
C ALA A 363 3.80 -2.73 -11.90
N GLY A 364 3.07 -2.50 -10.81
CA GLY A 364 1.68 -2.92 -10.70
C GLY A 364 1.19 -2.93 -9.27
N GLY A 365 0.19 -3.77 -9.02
CA GLY A 365 -0.35 -3.98 -7.69
C GLY A 365 -1.05 -5.32 -7.53
N PHE A 366 -1.31 -5.68 -6.28
CA PHE A 366 -1.94 -6.94 -5.92
C PHE A 366 -2.88 -6.73 -4.74
N LEU A 367 -4.15 -7.01 -4.97
CA LEU A 367 -5.23 -6.91 -3.99
C LEU A 367 -5.69 -8.31 -3.58
N VAL A 368 -5.91 -8.53 -2.29
CA VAL A 368 -6.56 -9.71 -1.73
C VAL A 368 -7.78 -9.27 -0.95
N ALA A 369 -8.90 -9.98 -1.14
CA ALA A 369 -10.09 -9.86 -0.31
C ALA A 369 -10.41 -11.23 0.31
N ILE A 370 -10.74 -11.26 1.60
CA ILE A 370 -11.14 -12.49 2.32
C ILE A 370 -12.50 -12.24 2.96
N ASP A 371 -13.46 -13.12 2.68
CA ASP A 371 -14.80 -13.02 3.25
C ASP A 371 -14.81 -13.62 4.66
N VAL A 372 -15.08 -12.76 5.66
CA VAL A 372 -15.18 -13.18 7.07
C VAL A 372 -16.38 -14.11 7.26
N ALA A 373 -17.53 -13.83 6.63
CA ALA A 373 -18.76 -14.60 6.79
C ALA A 373 -18.60 -16.06 6.32
N ARG A 374 -17.72 -16.29 5.34
CA ARG A 374 -17.33 -17.62 4.84
C ARG A 374 -16.47 -18.43 5.83
N ARG A 375 -16.01 -17.82 6.94
CA ARG A 375 -15.20 -18.47 7.99
C ARG A 375 -15.89 -18.47 9.35
N ARG A 376 -16.62 -17.40 9.71
CA ARG A 376 -17.39 -17.26 10.96
C ARG A 376 -18.37 -16.09 10.84
N PRO A 377 -19.40 -15.99 11.72
CA PRO A 377 -20.25 -14.80 11.78
C PRO A 377 -19.42 -13.51 11.96
N VAL A 378 -19.83 -12.43 11.28
CA VAL A 378 -19.04 -11.20 11.12
C VAL A 378 -19.02 -10.38 12.40
N GLU A 379 -20.12 -10.29 13.14
CA GLU A 379 -20.24 -9.47 14.34
C GLU A 379 -19.34 -9.98 15.48
N PRO A 380 -19.30 -11.29 15.80
CA PRO A 380 -18.31 -11.85 16.72
C PRO A 380 -16.85 -11.69 16.27
N TYR A 381 -16.58 -11.59 14.96
CA TYR A 381 -15.24 -11.27 14.45
C TYR A 381 -14.92 -9.78 14.68
N ARG A 382 -15.84 -8.87 14.29
CA ARG A 382 -15.69 -7.42 14.48
C ARG A 382 -15.46 -7.06 15.95
N ARG A 383 -16.22 -7.67 16.86
CA ARG A 383 -16.04 -7.52 18.29
C ARG A 383 -14.63 -7.93 18.73
N HIS A 384 -14.17 -9.11 18.31
CA HIS A 384 -12.86 -9.60 18.72
C HIS A 384 -11.70 -8.73 18.22
N VAL A 385 -11.80 -8.20 16.99
CA VAL A 385 -10.82 -7.21 16.48
C VAL A 385 -10.93 -5.89 17.25
N GLY A 386 -12.14 -5.46 17.62
CA GLY A 386 -12.39 -4.29 18.47
C GLY A 386 -11.78 -4.44 19.88
N GLU A 387 -11.95 -5.60 20.52
CA GLU A 387 -11.36 -5.96 21.82
C GLU A 387 -9.83 -5.87 21.77
N VAL A 388 -9.20 -6.42 20.73
CA VAL A 388 -7.75 -6.30 20.51
C VAL A 388 -7.33 -4.83 20.33
N ALA A 389 -8.09 -4.06 19.54
CA ALA A 389 -7.80 -2.65 19.31
C ALA A 389 -7.95 -1.80 20.59
N ASP A 390 -8.97 -2.02 21.41
CA ASP A 390 -9.15 -1.32 22.68
C ASP A 390 -8.13 -1.76 23.74
N ALA A 391 -7.75 -3.04 23.78
CA ALA A 391 -6.66 -3.52 24.64
C ALA A 391 -5.30 -2.87 24.29
N LEU A 392 -5.01 -2.67 23.00
CA LEU A 392 -3.83 -1.93 22.55
C LEU A 392 -3.87 -0.45 22.98
N ARG A 393 -5.02 0.22 22.85
CA ARG A 393 -5.21 1.62 23.29
C ARG A 393 -5.08 1.78 24.81
N ALA A 394 -5.49 0.76 25.58
CA ALA A 394 -5.39 0.74 27.04
C ALA A 394 -3.97 0.45 27.57
N SER A 395 -3.03 0.05 26.70
CA SER A 395 -1.63 -0.16 27.09
C SER A 395 -0.98 1.13 27.59
N ALA A 396 -0.23 1.03 28.70
CA ALA A 396 0.43 2.16 29.32
C ALA A 396 1.37 2.87 28.31
N PRO A 397 1.18 4.18 28.04
CA PRO A 397 2.00 4.87 27.05
C PRO A 397 3.39 5.16 27.61
N ARG A 398 4.39 5.18 26.72
CA ARG A 398 5.79 5.50 27.09
C ARG A 398 5.96 6.94 27.58
N SER A 399 5.09 7.86 27.16
CA SER A 399 4.97 9.23 27.66
C SER A 399 3.49 9.62 27.66
N PRO A 400 2.98 10.39 28.65
CA PRO A 400 1.59 10.86 28.66
C PRO A 400 1.19 11.61 27.38
N ASP A 401 2.11 12.38 26.79
CA ASP A 401 1.86 13.17 25.57
C ASP A 401 1.78 12.34 24.29
N LEU A 402 2.14 11.04 24.35
CA LEU A 402 2.17 10.12 23.21
C LEU A 402 1.36 8.85 23.55
N PRO A 403 0.02 8.95 23.61
CA PRO A 403 -0.85 7.81 23.84
C PRO A 403 -0.74 6.77 22.72
N VAL A 404 -0.96 5.49 23.05
CA VAL A 404 -0.95 4.41 22.06
C VAL A 404 -2.12 4.61 21.09
N ARG A 405 -1.84 4.47 19.79
CA ARG A 405 -2.82 4.62 18.71
C ARG A 405 -2.94 3.30 17.94
N VAL A 406 -4.14 3.02 17.44
CA VAL A 406 -4.41 1.90 16.54
C VAL A 406 -4.67 2.45 15.13
N PRO A 407 -3.95 1.96 14.10
CA PRO A 407 -4.16 2.39 12.72
C PRO A 407 -5.62 2.27 12.26
N GLY A 408 -6.12 3.29 11.57
CA GLY A 408 -7.49 3.36 11.06
C GLY A 408 -8.62 3.56 12.08
N GLY A 409 -8.33 3.57 13.39
CA GLY A 409 -9.31 3.38 14.48
C GLY A 409 -10.49 4.36 14.59
N ARG A 410 -10.63 5.07 15.72
CA ARG A 410 -11.85 5.88 16.00
C ARG A 410 -11.98 7.18 15.19
N GLY A 411 -11.09 7.43 14.22
CA GLY A 411 -11.22 8.53 13.27
C GLY A 411 -12.15 8.13 12.13
N ALA A 412 -12.94 9.07 11.61
CA ALA A 412 -13.83 8.79 10.48
C ALA A 412 -13.02 8.46 9.22
N LEU A 413 -12.92 7.18 8.87
CA LEU A 413 -12.45 6.74 7.57
C LEU A 413 -13.52 7.10 6.53
N VAL A 414 -13.21 8.04 5.65
CA VAL A 414 -14.09 8.42 4.52
C VAL A 414 -13.87 7.43 3.38
N ARG A 415 -14.93 6.70 3.02
CA ARG A 415 -14.91 5.58 2.06
C ARG A 415 -15.75 5.82 0.82
N SER A 416 -16.66 6.78 0.86
CA SER A 416 -17.58 7.14 -0.23
C SER A 416 -17.80 8.65 -0.30
N PRO A 417 -18.27 9.21 -1.44
CA PRO A 417 -18.55 10.64 -1.58
C PRO A 417 -19.55 11.16 -0.54
N ALA A 418 -20.53 10.34 -0.14
CA ALA A 418 -21.56 10.72 0.83
C ALA A 418 -21.04 10.83 2.28
N GLU A 419 -19.84 10.32 2.58
CA GLU A 419 -19.18 10.45 3.89
C GLU A 419 -18.31 11.72 3.97
N VAL A 420 -18.05 12.39 2.84
CA VAL A 420 -17.18 13.57 2.77
C VAL A 420 -17.84 14.75 3.50
N SER A 421 -17.16 15.25 4.52
CA SER A 421 -17.63 16.38 5.33
C SER A 421 -16.47 17.06 6.06
N GLY A 422 -16.71 18.26 6.60
CA GLY A 422 -15.69 19.04 7.30
C GLY A 422 -14.79 19.86 6.36
N LEU A 423 -13.59 20.18 6.84
CA LEU A 423 -12.63 21.05 6.17
C LEU A 423 -11.31 20.30 5.93
N ILE A 424 -10.72 20.44 4.74
CA ILE A 424 -9.35 20.02 4.47
C ILE A 424 -8.39 21.23 4.56
N PRO A 425 -7.21 21.08 5.20
CA PRO A 425 -6.20 22.12 5.20
C PRO A 425 -5.31 22.00 3.95
N VAL A 426 -5.16 23.08 3.20
CA VAL A 426 -4.32 23.14 1.99
C VAL A 426 -3.25 24.21 2.19
N ASP A 427 -1.98 23.87 1.99
CA ASP A 427 -0.86 24.81 2.05
C ASP A 427 -1.00 25.85 0.92
N GLU A 428 -0.78 27.14 1.16
CA GLU A 428 -1.00 28.21 0.15
C GLU A 428 -0.19 28.01 -1.14
N TYR A 429 1.09 27.61 -1.04
CA TYR A 429 1.90 27.24 -2.19
C TYR A 429 1.29 26.10 -3.05
N VAL A 430 0.47 25.22 -2.46
CA VAL A 430 -0.28 24.21 -3.22
C VAL A 430 -1.43 24.85 -3.99
N VAL A 431 -2.10 25.86 -3.42
CA VAL A 431 -3.16 26.62 -4.12
C VAL A 431 -2.58 27.31 -5.34
N GLU A 432 -1.46 28.04 -5.19
CA GLU A 432 -0.74 28.68 -6.32
C GLU A 432 -0.43 27.69 -7.44
N GLN A 433 0.13 26.52 -7.10
CA GLN A 433 0.46 25.48 -8.09
C GLN A 433 -0.77 24.84 -8.76
N LEU A 434 -1.91 24.78 -8.05
CA LEU A 434 -3.19 24.35 -8.63
C LEU A 434 -3.78 25.42 -9.55
N GLU A 435 -3.71 26.70 -9.17
CA GLU A 435 -4.14 27.84 -10.00
C GLU A 435 -3.34 27.93 -11.30
N GLU A 436 -2.00 27.92 -11.22
CA GLU A 436 -1.11 27.89 -12.39
C GLU A 436 -1.45 26.73 -13.32
N THR A 437 -1.71 25.54 -12.76
CA THR A 437 -2.07 24.36 -13.55
C THR A 437 -3.44 24.51 -14.20
N CYS A 438 -4.44 25.02 -13.48
CA CYS A 438 -5.78 25.22 -14.03
C CYS A 438 -5.80 26.28 -15.13
N GLN A 439 -5.11 27.40 -14.94
CA GLN A 439 -4.97 28.45 -15.97
C GLN A 439 -4.25 27.91 -17.22
N ARG A 440 -3.10 27.24 -17.05
CA ARG A 440 -2.28 26.71 -18.14
C ARG A 440 -2.98 25.63 -18.98
N LEU A 441 -3.85 24.83 -18.36
CA LEU A 441 -4.55 23.71 -19.01
C LEU A 441 -6.04 23.98 -19.32
N GLY A 442 -6.56 25.17 -18.99
CA GLY A 442 -7.98 25.50 -19.22
C GLY A 442 -8.95 24.69 -18.36
N LEU A 443 -8.56 24.33 -17.13
CA LEU A 443 -9.33 23.51 -16.21
C LEU A 443 -10.18 24.38 -15.26
N PRO A 444 -11.20 23.81 -14.58
CA PRO A 444 -11.99 24.54 -13.60
C PRO A 444 -11.13 25.29 -12.55
N PRO A 445 -11.41 26.57 -12.27
CA PRO A 445 -10.64 27.37 -11.31
C PRO A 445 -10.71 26.74 -9.92
N VAL A 446 -9.69 26.99 -9.09
CA VAL A 446 -9.65 26.47 -7.72
C VAL A 446 -10.80 27.02 -6.87
N PRO A 447 -11.25 26.31 -5.82
CA PRO A 447 -12.21 26.84 -4.86
C PRO A 447 -11.67 28.08 -4.14
N GLU A 448 -12.53 29.07 -3.91
CA GLU A 448 -12.20 30.14 -2.96
C GLU A 448 -12.04 29.54 -1.53
N PRO A 449 -11.03 29.99 -0.77
CA PRO A 449 -10.82 29.55 0.61
C PRO A 449 -11.88 30.12 1.56
N CYS A 450 -12.16 29.42 2.67
CA CYS A 450 -13.13 29.83 3.69
C CYS A 450 -12.52 30.35 5.00
#